data_AF-A0A936KXL4-F1
#
_entry.id   AF-A0A936KXL4-F1
#
_cell.length_a   1.000
_cell.length_b   1.000
_cell.length_c   1.000
_cell.angle_alpha   90.00
_cell.angle_beta   90.00
_cell.angle_gamma   90.00
#
_symmetry.space_group_name_H-M   'P 1'
#
loop_
_entity.id
_entity.type
_entity.pdbx_description
1 polymer ?
#
loop_
_entity_poly.entity_id
_entity_poly.type
_entity_poly.pdbx_seq_one_letter_code
_entity_poly.pdbx_strand_id
1 'polypeptide(L)'
;MVEDNIFHDIRHPLITKEGTSRNVYSYNYCFDIRNNATCDSDPNSPYADISIHGHYSAYNLFESNIAGRITVTDYWGPSGPCNTFFRNRVNTANGIWTQEYSHNQNIVGNELVGAAMEDNRDGTVQGTILFANNIDGTVDNAAPFPVESSLYLVGKPSFYGTMNWPSMGDGIAPNTGTIPAKARWDSGESFPSNQLCSACQIPNLGDTKSLCGASSVLINTNVSPINRTFAWYRGTTLLTGETSANLTATQAGVYKVVADSAGCINTAQLTVSSVLEIELGNNFELCSPSLVTLHAGSASVPNVSFVWNTGETNESIDVISAGEYSVSVSAPGCPTVIDKVTATSSLLNVSGDQLASAGVANISVNETGTFKWYDAVTAGTLLHTGTDYSPTVTATQLFYVEDANGITDIIGNTSKSSDGYYNADNTIRYYFNVKRTLTINSITVFAESAQTVVINFRNAANELIKSVSQTVAAGEQVIFTNIEIPVGNGYYVDMIGTTGRLWRDKIAGAFPYSIADVIDIYETFPTWIRTNGYYTFWYAV
;
A
#
# COMPACT_ATOMS: atom_id res chain seq x y z
N MET A 1 -20.63 22.20 -27.69
CA MET A 1 -19.97 22.54 -28.97
C MET A 1 -19.71 21.24 -29.71
N VAL A 2 -20.20 21.12 -30.94
CA VAL A 2 -20.01 19.95 -31.81
C VAL A 2 -19.52 20.47 -33.15
N GLU A 3 -18.22 20.36 -33.42
CA GLU A 3 -17.62 20.93 -34.63
C GLU A 3 -16.75 19.96 -35.42
N ASP A 4 -16.75 20.14 -36.75
CA ASP A 4 -15.85 19.45 -37.67
C ASP A 4 -15.97 17.92 -37.65
N ASN A 5 -17.18 17.38 -37.51
CA ASN A 5 -17.43 15.93 -37.50
C ASN A 5 -17.96 15.41 -38.84
N ILE A 6 -17.70 14.12 -39.11
CA ILE A 6 -18.26 13.38 -40.25
C ILE A 6 -19.28 12.38 -39.70
N PHE A 7 -20.52 12.50 -40.14
CA PHE A 7 -21.63 11.59 -39.79
C PHE A 7 -22.12 10.86 -41.04
N HIS A 8 -21.97 9.53 -41.03
CA HIS A 8 -22.28 8.62 -42.15
C HIS A 8 -23.07 7.41 -41.64
N ASP A 9 -24.15 7.03 -42.32
CA ASP A 9 -25.02 5.90 -41.94
C ASP A 9 -25.64 6.02 -40.53
N ILE A 10 -25.98 7.25 -40.12
CA ILE A 10 -26.59 7.57 -38.82
C ILE A 10 -27.96 8.21 -39.02
N ARG A 11 -28.97 7.81 -38.22
CA ARG A 11 -30.28 8.47 -38.15
C ARG A 11 -30.19 9.68 -37.20
N HIS A 12 -30.64 10.85 -37.65
CA HIS A 12 -30.62 12.11 -36.88
C HIS A 12 -29.25 12.45 -36.27
N PRO A 13 -28.18 12.56 -37.08
CA PRO A 13 -26.82 12.80 -36.60
C PRO A 13 -26.68 14.04 -35.70
N LEU A 14 -27.44 15.09 -35.99
CA LEU A 14 -27.51 16.29 -35.15
C LEU A 14 -28.94 16.46 -34.63
N ILE A 15 -29.15 16.17 -33.35
CA ILE A 15 -30.47 16.27 -32.72
C ILE A 15 -30.44 17.14 -31.46
N THR A 16 -31.45 17.99 -31.31
CA THR A 16 -31.72 18.72 -30.06
C THR A 16 -33.15 18.45 -29.60
N LYS A 17 -33.32 18.25 -28.29
CA LYS A 17 -34.60 17.85 -27.65
C LYS A 17 -34.59 18.31 -26.19
N GLU A 18 -35.74 18.27 -25.52
CA GLU A 18 -35.88 18.44 -24.06
C GLU A 18 -35.21 19.70 -23.50
N GLY A 19 -35.52 20.86 -24.09
CA GLY A 19 -34.99 22.15 -23.63
C GLY A 19 -33.50 22.39 -23.92
N THR A 20 -32.86 21.53 -24.71
CA THR A 20 -31.47 21.74 -25.16
C THR A 20 -31.33 23.14 -25.75
N SER A 21 -30.48 23.97 -25.13
CA SER A 21 -30.36 25.37 -25.51
C SER A 21 -28.94 25.91 -25.46
N ARG A 22 -28.65 26.93 -26.28
CA ARG A 22 -27.36 27.65 -26.32
C ARG A 22 -26.15 26.78 -26.72
N ASN A 23 -26.39 25.76 -27.54
CA ASN A 23 -25.32 24.94 -28.10
C ASN A 23 -24.93 25.46 -29.48
N VAL A 24 -23.69 25.17 -29.87
CA VAL A 24 -23.17 25.43 -31.21
C VAL A 24 -22.84 24.09 -31.87
N TYR A 25 -23.33 23.92 -33.08
CA TYR A 25 -23.10 22.79 -33.97
C TYR A 25 -22.59 23.34 -35.30
N SER A 26 -21.30 23.19 -35.59
CA SER A 26 -20.68 23.87 -36.73
C SER A 26 -19.79 22.99 -37.58
N TYR A 27 -19.72 23.29 -38.88
CA TYR A 27 -18.76 22.64 -39.79
C TYR A 27 -18.86 21.10 -39.84
N ASN A 28 -20.02 20.53 -39.53
CA ASN A 28 -20.24 19.08 -39.57
C ASN A 28 -20.73 18.65 -40.96
N TYR A 29 -20.29 17.47 -41.40
CA TYR A 29 -20.73 16.85 -42.64
C TYR A 29 -21.62 15.64 -42.35
N CYS A 30 -22.91 15.74 -42.66
CA CYS A 30 -23.91 14.69 -42.51
C CYS A 30 -24.37 14.21 -43.89
N PHE A 31 -24.32 12.90 -44.11
CA PHE A 31 -24.74 12.28 -45.38
C PHE A 31 -25.10 10.79 -45.18
N ASP A 32 -25.76 10.21 -46.19
CA ASP A 32 -26.20 8.80 -46.22
C ASP A 32 -26.92 8.39 -44.92
N ILE A 33 -27.97 9.11 -44.56
CA ILE A 33 -28.76 8.82 -43.36
C ILE A 33 -29.35 7.40 -43.38
N ARG A 34 -29.23 6.69 -42.26
CA ARG A 34 -29.74 5.32 -42.15
C ARG A 34 -31.26 5.30 -42.07
N ASN A 35 -31.90 4.89 -43.16
CA ASN A 35 -33.36 4.81 -43.30
C ASN A 35 -33.88 3.36 -43.16
N ASN A 36 -33.46 2.64 -42.10
CA ASN A 36 -33.94 1.26 -41.89
C ASN A 36 -35.39 1.26 -41.40
N ALA A 37 -36.32 1.39 -42.34
CA ALA A 37 -37.75 1.27 -42.16
C ALA A 37 -38.12 -0.18 -41.80
N THR A 38 -38.14 -0.48 -40.50
CA THR A 38 -38.93 -1.62 -39.96
C THR A 38 -39.91 -1.20 -38.86
N CYS A 39 -39.82 0.04 -38.36
CA CYS A 39 -40.68 0.55 -37.29
C CYS A 39 -41.32 1.93 -37.55
N ASP A 40 -41.07 2.56 -38.69
CA ASP A 40 -41.66 3.85 -39.06
C ASP A 40 -42.14 3.77 -40.51
N SER A 41 -43.43 4.02 -40.73
CA SER A 41 -44.15 3.64 -41.95
C SER A 41 -44.38 4.80 -42.92
N ASP A 42 -43.59 5.88 -42.85
CA ASP A 42 -43.73 6.99 -43.80
C ASP A 42 -42.65 6.96 -44.89
N PRO A 43 -42.90 6.32 -46.04
CA PRO A 43 -42.00 6.33 -47.19
C PRO A 43 -41.87 7.73 -47.84
N ASN A 44 -42.63 8.73 -47.39
CA ASN A 44 -42.64 10.09 -47.92
C ASN A 44 -42.04 11.14 -46.97
N SER A 45 -41.56 10.77 -45.76
CA SER A 45 -40.87 11.69 -44.85
C SER A 45 -39.41 11.27 -44.65
N PRO A 46 -38.46 11.84 -45.41
CA PRO A 46 -37.04 11.51 -45.24
C PRO A 46 -36.54 12.10 -43.92
N TYR A 47 -35.98 11.29 -43.03
CA TYR A 47 -35.49 11.76 -41.73
C TYR A 47 -34.57 12.98 -41.84
N ALA A 48 -34.66 13.90 -40.89
CA ALA A 48 -33.78 15.07 -40.87
C ALA A 48 -32.37 14.70 -40.38
N ASP A 49 -31.35 15.26 -41.04
CA ASP A 49 -29.96 15.22 -40.58
C ASP A 49 -29.81 16.09 -39.32
N ILE A 50 -30.33 17.31 -39.41
CA ILE A 50 -30.43 18.26 -38.30
C ILE A 50 -31.90 18.29 -37.84
N SER A 51 -32.17 17.66 -36.71
CA SER A 51 -33.52 17.57 -36.12
C SER A 51 -33.62 18.39 -34.84
N ILE A 52 -34.51 19.38 -34.83
CA ILE A 52 -34.96 20.04 -33.60
C ILE A 52 -36.24 19.33 -33.17
N HIS A 53 -36.09 18.30 -32.36
CA HIS A 53 -37.11 17.28 -32.11
C HIS A 53 -38.07 17.66 -30.96
N GLY A 54 -38.53 18.92 -30.97
CA GLY A 54 -39.54 19.42 -30.05
C GLY A 54 -39.06 19.72 -28.64
N HIS A 55 -40.02 19.81 -27.70
CA HIS A 55 -39.82 20.14 -26.29
C HIS A 55 -39.06 21.46 -26.03
N TYR A 56 -39.38 22.51 -26.78
CA TYR A 56 -38.82 23.86 -26.57
C TYR A 56 -37.29 23.93 -26.57
N SER A 57 -36.63 23.16 -27.44
CA SER A 57 -35.20 23.36 -27.77
C SER A 57 -35.03 24.75 -28.41
N ALA A 58 -34.13 25.59 -27.88
CA ALA A 58 -34.10 27.02 -28.16
C ALA A 58 -32.67 27.60 -28.19
N TYR A 59 -32.45 28.73 -28.87
CA TYR A 59 -31.15 29.44 -28.86
C TYR A 59 -29.94 28.61 -29.30
N ASN A 60 -30.12 27.51 -30.04
CA ASN A 60 -29.00 26.74 -30.59
C ASN A 60 -28.54 27.33 -31.92
N LEU A 61 -27.23 27.29 -32.19
CA LEU A 61 -26.63 27.70 -33.43
C LEU A 61 -26.20 26.47 -34.23
N PHE A 62 -26.72 26.35 -35.44
CA PHE A 62 -26.27 25.41 -36.46
C PHE A 62 -25.63 26.22 -37.58
N GLU A 63 -24.30 26.16 -37.66
CA GLU A 63 -23.53 27.02 -38.55
C GLU A 63 -22.67 26.23 -39.54
N SER A 64 -22.70 26.56 -40.83
CA SER A 64 -21.76 26.00 -41.82
C SER A 64 -21.72 24.47 -41.86
N ASN A 65 -22.82 23.80 -41.53
CA ASN A 65 -22.94 22.35 -41.69
C ASN A 65 -23.32 22.03 -43.13
N ILE A 66 -22.84 20.89 -43.64
CA ILE A 66 -23.36 20.29 -44.87
C ILE A 66 -24.24 19.12 -44.43
N ALA A 67 -25.53 19.18 -44.76
CA ALA A 67 -26.54 18.22 -44.32
C ALA A 67 -27.54 17.91 -45.44
N GLY A 68 -28.25 16.79 -45.34
CA GLY A 68 -29.31 16.44 -46.28
C GLY A 68 -30.60 17.24 -46.09
N ARG A 69 -31.12 17.30 -44.85
CA ARG A 69 -32.37 17.98 -44.47
C ARG A 69 -32.27 18.58 -43.07
N ILE A 70 -32.86 19.77 -42.89
CA ILE A 70 -33.04 20.40 -41.58
C ILE A 70 -34.53 20.42 -41.26
N THR A 71 -34.92 20.01 -40.06
CA THR A 71 -36.32 20.07 -39.64
C THR A 71 -36.43 20.62 -38.23
N VAL A 72 -37.24 21.66 -38.11
CA VAL A 72 -37.69 22.21 -36.85
C VAL A 72 -39.08 21.67 -36.58
N THR A 73 -39.14 20.82 -35.56
CA THR A 73 -40.22 19.97 -35.02
C THR A 73 -40.72 18.79 -35.88
N ASP A 74 -40.95 17.68 -35.19
CA ASP A 74 -41.13 16.32 -35.72
C ASP A 74 -41.76 15.45 -34.62
N TYR A 75 -43.05 15.58 -34.31
CA TYR A 75 -43.85 14.77 -33.35
C TYR A 75 -44.00 15.26 -31.91
N TRP A 76 -42.98 15.84 -31.26
CA TRP A 76 -42.99 16.01 -29.79
C TRP A 76 -43.27 17.44 -29.29
N GLY A 77 -43.98 18.25 -30.08
CA GLY A 77 -44.39 19.62 -29.73
C GLY A 77 -43.39 20.70 -30.14
N PRO A 78 -43.71 21.99 -29.93
CA PRO A 78 -43.00 23.12 -30.54
C PRO A 78 -41.53 23.25 -30.10
N SER A 79 -40.74 23.87 -30.97
CA SER A 79 -39.33 24.24 -30.75
C SER A 79 -39.10 25.74 -30.91
N GLY A 80 -38.04 26.27 -30.32
CA GLY A 80 -37.71 27.69 -30.29
C GLY A 80 -37.99 28.36 -28.93
N PRO A 81 -37.73 29.66 -28.81
CA PRO A 81 -37.34 30.57 -29.90
C PRO A 81 -35.83 30.51 -30.26
N CYS A 82 -35.47 31.19 -31.33
CA CYS A 82 -34.09 31.57 -31.69
C CYS A 82 -33.12 30.42 -31.99
N ASN A 83 -33.59 29.25 -32.43
CA ASN A 83 -32.64 28.36 -33.10
C ASN A 83 -32.22 29.03 -34.41
N THR A 84 -30.91 29.05 -34.63
CA THR A 84 -30.28 29.81 -35.70
C THR A 84 -29.60 28.85 -36.65
N PHE A 85 -30.08 28.80 -37.88
CA PHE A 85 -29.50 28.06 -38.99
C PHE A 85 -28.79 29.07 -39.87
N PHE A 86 -27.46 29.08 -39.76
CA PHE A 86 -26.61 30.09 -40.37
C PHE A 86 -25.63 29.47 -41.37
N ARG A 87 -25.67 29.91 -42.63
CA ARG A 87 -24.72 29.43 -43.66
C ARG A 87 -24.62 27.90 -43.77
N ASN A 88 -25.68 27.15 -43.53
CA ASN A 88 -25.65 25.70 -43.77
C ASN A 88 -25.89 25.41 -45.24
N ARG A 89 -25.30 24.32 -45.75
CA ARG A 89 -25.66 23.75 -47.04
C ARG A 89 -26.62 22.58 -46.85
N VAL A 90 -27.72 22.60 -47.60
CA VAL A 90 -28.74 21.55 -47.57
C VAL A 90 -28.95 20.97 -48.97
N ASN A 91 -28.71 19.67 -49.13
CA ASN A 91 -28.48 19.02 -50.44
C ASN A 91 -29.54 17.98 -50.86
N THR A 92 -30.73 17.97 -50.24
CA THR A 92 -31.84 17.10 -50.67
C THR A 92 -33.09 17.91 -50.93
N ALA A 93 -34.00 17.38 -51.77
CA ALA A 93 -35.28 18.00 -52.15
C ALA A 93 -36.14 18.51 -50.97
N ASN A 94 -35.87 18.04 -49.75
CA ASN A 94 -36.66 18.31 -48.55
C ASN A 94 -36.09 19.45 -47.67
N GLY A 95 -35.02 20.11 -48.13
CA GLY A 95 -34.44 21.36 -47.60
C GLY A 95 -34.61 21.69 -46.11
N ILE A 96 -35.14 22.87 -45.80
CA ILE A 96 -35.31 23.36 -44.42
C ILE A 96 -36.79 23.53 -44.13
N TRP A 97 -37.30 22.78 -43.13
CA TRP A 97 -38.70 22.81 -42.73
C TRP A 97 -38.87 23.35 -41.31
N THR A 98 -39.90 24.18 -41.10
CA THR A 98 -40.39 24.48 -39.75
C THR A 98 -41.92 24.35 -39.69
N GLN A 99 -42.42 23.77 -38.59
CA GLN A 99 -43.82 23.40 -38.41
C GLN A 99 -44.26 23.44 -36.92
N GLU A 100 -45.46 22.96 -36.60
CA GLU A 100 -46.08 22.76 -35.27
C GLU A 100 -45.80 23.87 -34.23
N TYR A 101 -46.18 25.11 -34.52
CA TYR A 101 -46.02 26.27 -33.62
C TYR A 101 -44.57 26.54 -33.18
N SER A 102 -43.58 26.10 -33.96
CA SER A 102 -42.15 26.34 -33.66
C SER A 102 -41.71 27.75 -34.05
N HIS A 103 -42.30 28.75 -33.40
CA HIS A 103 -42.15 30.16 -33.72
C HIS A 103 -40.71 30.69 -33.54
N ASN A 104 -40.42 31.80 -34.24
CA ASN A 104 -39.24 32.64 -34.03
C ASN A 104 -37.90 31.94 -34.29
N GLN A 105 -37.76 31.20 -35.39
CA GLN A 105 -36.45 30.69 -35.81
C GLN A 105 -35.66 31.75 -36.59
N ASN A 106 -34.35 31.59 -36.68
CA ASN A 106 -33.50 32.41 -37.54
C ASN A 106 -32.92 31.51 -38.64
N ILE A 107 -33.32 31.69 -39.89
CA ILE A 107 -32.79 30.94 -41.03
C ILE A 107 -32.12 31.95 -41.96
N VAL A 108 -30.80 32.02 -41.89
CA VAL A 108 -30.03 33.13 -42.46
C VAL A 108 -28.85 32.61 -43.27
N GLY A 109 -28.71 33.13 -44.49
CA GLY A 109 -27.49 32.91 -45.27
C GLY A 109 -27.27 31.46 -45.70
N ASN A 110 -28.26 30.57 -45.62
CA ASN A 110 -28.10 29.15 -45.97
C ASN A 110 -28.06 28.95 -47.48
N GLU A 111 -27.54 27.81 -47.91
CA GLU A 111 -27.40 27.42 -49.31
C GLU A 111 -28.21 26.13 -49.54
N LEU A 112 -29.26 26.21 -50.34
CA LEU A 112 -30.15 25.10 -50.66
C LEU A 112 -29.87 24.66 -52.11
N VAL A 113 -29.43 23.41 -52.28
CA VAL A 113 -29.02 22.84 -53.58
C VAL A 113 -29.96 21.69 -53.93
N GLY A 114 -30.76 21.87 -54.98
CA GLY A 114 -31.82 20.94 -55.36
C GLY A 114 -32.85 20.73 -54.25
N ALA A 115 -33.11 21.77 -53.46
CA ALA A 115 -33.81 21.73 -52.17
C ALA A 115 -34.80 22.90 -52.01
N ALA A 116 -35.89 22.70 -51.27
CA ALA A 116 -36.90 23.72 -51.02
C ALA A 116 -36.86 24.27 -49.58
N MET A 117 -37.24 25.53 -49.39
CA MET A 117 -37.49 26.09 -48.06
C MET A 117 -38.99 26.07 -47.75
N GLU A 118 -39.38 25.45 -46.63
CA GLU A 118 -40.75 25.46 -46.09
C GLU A 118 -40.71 25.93 -44.64
N ASP A 119 -40.47 27.22 -44.44
CA ASP A 119 -40.33 27.84 -43.12
C ASP A 119 -41.67 27.93 -42.34
N ASN A 120 -42.78 27.55 -42.94
CA ASN A 120 -44.08 27.45 -42.30
C ASN A 120 -44.95 26.38 -42.96
N ARG A 121 -44.51 25.12 -42.88
CA ARG A 121 -45.05 24.02 -43.65
C ARG A 121 -46.54 23.72 -43.39
N ASP A 122 -47.00 23.93 -42.17
CA ASP A 122 -48.39 23.68 -41.75
C ASP A 122 -49.21 24.95 -41.52
N GLY A 123 -48.65 26.13 -41.83
CA GLY A 123 -49.30 27.42 -41.63
C GLY A 123 -49.37 27.91 -40.17
N THR A 124 -48.79 27.18 -39.22
CA THR A 124 -48.87 27.50 -37.78
C THR A 124 -47.70 28.32 -37.26
N VAL A 125 -46.58 28.39 -37.98
CA VAL A 125 -45.36 29.08 -37.56
C VAL A 125 -45.45 30.58 -37.79
N GLN A 126 -44.83 31.36 -36.90
CA GLN A 126 -44.83 32.83 -36.91
C GLN A 126 -43.48 33.36 -36.46
N GLY A 127 -43.10 34.54 -36.93
CA GLY A 127 -41.92 35.28 -36.46
C GLY A 127 -40.57 34.70 -36.88
N THR A 128 -40.54 33.69 -37.77
CA THR A 128 -39.30 33.19 -38.36
C THR A 128 -38.67 34.26 -39.26
N ILE A 129 -37.37 34.48 -39.08
CA ILE A 129 -36.59 35.42 -39.87
C ILE A 129 -35.91 34.67 -41.01
N LEU A 130 -36.10 35.15 -42.23
CA LEU A 130 -35.52 34.64 -43.47
C LEU A 130 -34.79 35.75 -44.22
N PHE A 131 -33.47 35.65 -44.40
CA PHE A 131 -32.75 36.49 -45.35
C PHE A 131 -31.44 35.87 -45.82
N ALA A 132 -31.03 36.27 -47.02
CA ALA A 132 -29.81 35.86 -47.70
C ALA A 132 -29.67 34.34 -47.93
N ASN A 133 -30.77 33.58 -47.84
CA ASN A 133 -30.73 32.17 -48.16
C ASN A 133 -30.74 32.01 -49.68
N ASN A 134 -29.75 31.32 -50.21
CA ASN A 134 -29.58 31.06 -51.63
C ASN A 134 -30.21 29.70 -51.98
N ILE A 135 -31.33 29.74 -52.70
CA ILE A 135 -32.11 28.58 -53.16
C ILE A 135 -31.84 28.39 -54.64
N ASP A 136 -30.96 27.44 -54.98
CA ASP A 136 -30.58 27.11 -56.37
C ASP A 136 -30.18 28.34 -57.21
N GLY A 137 -29.45 29.28 -56.61
CA GLY A 137 -28.98 30.51 -57.26
C GLY A 137 -29.89 31.72 -57.06
N THR A 138 -31.08 31.54 -56.49
CA THR A 138 -32.03 32.62 -56.17
C THR A 138 -31.99 32.94 -54.69
N VAL A 139 -31.72 34.20 -54.34
CA VAL A 139 -31.75 34.64 -52.92
C VAL A 139 -33.17 35.02 -52.52
N ASP A 140 -33.63 34.55 -51.35
CA ASP A 140 -34.98 34.77 -50.81
C ASP A 140 -35.29 36.25 -50.51
N ASN A 141 -34.76 36.79 -49.41
CA ASN A 141 -34.90 38.19 -48.99
C ASN A 141 -33.50 38.81 -48.88
N ALA A 142 -33.34 40.06 -49.29
CA ALA A 142 -32.08 40.78 -49.11
C ALA A 142 -31.76 40.95 -47.61
N ALA A 143 -30.50 40.70 -47.23
CA ALA A 143 -30.06 40.95 -45.86
C ALA A 143 -30.14 42.45 -45.55
N PRO A 144 -30.73 42.86 -44.41
CA PRO A 144 -30.78 44.26 -44.00
C PRO A 144 -29.42 44.79 -43.51
N PHE A 145 -28.42 43.91 -43.37
CA PHE A 145 -27.05 44.20 -42.95
C PHE A 145 -26.09 43.16 -43.57
N PRO A 146 -24.77 43.45 -43.63
CA PRO A 146 -23.79 42.46 -44.08
C PRO A 146 -23.86 41.19 -43.23
N VAL A 147 -23.98 40.03 -43.88
CA VAL A 147 -24.05 38.72 -43.21
C VAL A 147 -22.66 38.34 -42.72
N GLU A 148 -22.50 38.09 -41.41
CA GLU A 148 -21.20 37.76 -40.81
C GLU A 148 -20.58 36.48 -41.38
N SER A 149 -19.28 36.31 -41.20
CA SER A 149 -18.60 35.05 -41.56
C SER A 149 -18.93 33.91 -40.59
N SER A 150 -19.19 34.24 -39.33
CA SER A 150 -19.55 33.31 -38.25
C SER A 150 -20.27 34.07 -37.14
N LEU A 151 -21.16 33.39 -36.41
CA LEU A 151 -21.85 33.94 -35.24
C LEU A 151 -21.17 33.56 -33.92
N TYR A 152 -20.17 32.68 -33.95
CA TYR A 152 -19.43 32.27 -32.75
C TYR A 152 -17.90 32.44 -32.86
N LEU A 153 -17.36 32.56 -34.08
CA LEU A 153 -15.94 32.80 -34.31
C LEU A 153 -15.66 34.24 -34.75
N VAL A 154 -14.55 34.77 -34.24
CA VAL A 154 -14.02 36.09 -34.63
C VAL A 154 -13.08 36.03 -35.85
N GLY A 155 -12.77 34.84 -36.35
CA GLY A 155 -11.86 34.64 -37.48
C GLY A 155 -11.82 33.19 -37.96
N LYS A 156 -11.11 32.95 -39.07
CA LYS A 156 -11.02 31.64 -39.73
C LYS A 156 -10.43 30.59 -38.77
N PRO A 157 -11.13 29.47 -38.52
CA PRO A 157 -10.63 28.42 -37.65
C PRO A 157 -9.41 27.72 -38.26
N SER A 158 -8.50 27.25 -37.41
CA SER A 158 -7.24 26.63 -37.86
C SER A 158 -7.45 25.35 -38.67
N PHE A 159 -8.47 24.55 -38.32
CA PHE A 159 -8.82 23.31 -39.02
C PHE A 159 -9.33 23.54 -40.47
N TYR A 160 -9.62 24.78 -40.86
CA TYR A 160 -9.91 25.13 -42.25
C TYR A 160 -8.66 25.14 -43.15
N GLY A 161 -7.45 25.20 -42.60
CA GLY A 161 -6.21 25.18 -43.36
C GLY A 161 -6.18 26.21 -44.49
N THR A 162 -5.96 25.76 -45.73
CA THR A 162 -5.92 26.62 -46.93
C THR A 162 -7.28 26.86 -47.59
N MET A 163 -8.36 26.20 -47.13
CA MET A 163 -9.70 26.34 -47.71
C MET A 163 -10.28 27.76 -47.48
N ASN A 164 -11.09 28.26 -48.41
CA ASN A 164 -11.75 29.56 -48.25
C ASN A 164 -12.72 29.55 -47.06
N TRP A 165 -12.76 30.63 -46.26
CA TRP A 165 -13.66 30.77 -45.11
C TRP A 165 -14.31 32.16 -45.12
N PRO A 166 -15.64 32.29 -44.96
CA PRO A 166 -16.61 31.18 -44.96
C PRO A 166 -16.63 30.47 -46.31
N SER A 167 -16.99 29.19 -46.33
CA SER A 167 -16.99 28.38 -47.57
C SER A 167 -18.37 28.25 -48.23
N MET A 168 -19.42 28.77 -47.61
CA MET A 168 -20.79 28.67 -48.12
C MET A 168 -21.68 29.79 -47.56
N GLY A 169 -22.86 29.91 -48.16
CA GLY A 169 -23.87 30.89 -47.79
C GLY A 169 -23.78 32.22 -48.54
N ASP A 170 -24.28 33.29 -47.93
CA ASP A 170 -24.38 34.62 -48.56
C ASP A 170 -23.07 35.07 -49.24
N GLY A 171 -23.19 35.61 -50.45
CA GLY A 171 -22.09 36.07 -51.30
C GLY A 171 -21.26 34.97 -51.98
N ILE A 172 -21.58 33.69 -51.76
CA ILE A 172 -20.86 32.54 -52.32
C ILE A 172 -21.80 31.79 -53.29
N ALA A 173 -21.29 31.44 -54.47
CA ALA A 173 -22.07 30.69 -55.46
C ALA A 173 -22.47 29.31 -54.88
N PRO A 174 -23.73 28.88 -55.06
CA PRO A 174 -24.19 27.64 -54.48
C PRO A 174 -23.41 26.44 -55.06
N ASN A 175 -23.18 25.46 -54.23
CA ASN A 175 -22.48 24.20 -54.43
C ASN A 175 -21.00 24.32 -54.82
N THR A 176 -20.35 25.47 -54.57
CA THR A 176 -18.96 25.71 -54.99
C THR A 176 -17.89 25.52 -53.91
N GLY A 177 -18.15 25.89 -52.65
CA GLY A 177 -17.21 25.66 -51.55
C GLY A 177 -17.45 24.35 -50.80
N THR A 178 -16.60 24.02 -49.83
CA THR A 178 -16.73 22.81 -48.97
C THR A 178 -16.27 23.10 -47.54
N ILE A 179 -16.53 22.19 -46.60
CA ILE A 179 -16.03 22.24 -45.22
C ILE A 179 -14.94 21.19 -45.01
N PRO A 180 -14.06 21.37 -44.01
CA PRO A 180 -12.98 20.44 -43.73
C PRO A 180 -13.45 19.01 -43.47
N ALA A 181 -14.55 18.81 -42.74
CA ALA A 181 -15.15 17.48 -42.54
C ALA A 181 -15.49 16.76 -43.86
N LYS A 182 -16.13 17.45 -44.81
CA LYS A 182 -16.43 16.87 -46.13
C LYS A 182 -15.16 16.61 -46.94
N ALA A 183 -14.21 17.56 -46.93
CA ALA A 183 -12.94 17.38 -47.63
C ALA A 183 -12.16 16.16 -47.12
N ARG A 184 -12.15 15.93 -45.80
CA ARG A 184 -11.55 14.75 -45.16
C ARG A 184 -12.25 13.45 -45.56
N TRP A 185 -13.58 13.46 -45.64
CA TRP A 185 -14.32 12.30 -46.16
C TRP A 185 -13.95 12.01 -47.61
N ASP A 186 -14.01 13.02 -48.48
CA ASP A 186 -13.76 12.88 -49.92
C ASP A 186 -12.32 12.40 -50.21
N SER A 187 -11.35 12.75 -49.35
CA SER A 187 -9.96 12.29 -49.48
C SER A 187 -9.71 10.88 -48.92
N GLY A 188 -10.67 10.27 -48.24
CA GLY A 188 -10.50 9.01 -47.52
C GLY A 188 -9.82 9.15 -46.14
N GLU A 189 -9.51 10.36 -45.70
CA GLU A 189 -8.97 10.67 -44.38
C GLU A 189 -10.10 10.76 -43.33
N SER A 190 -10.87 9.68 -43.18
CA SER A 190 -11.95 9.56 -42.19
C SER A 190 -11.48 9.77 -40.74
N PHE A 191 -10.17 9.70 -40.51
CA PHE A 191 -9.51 10.11 -39.28
C PHE A 191 -8.36 11.07 -39.62
N PRO A 192 -8.26 12.26 -39.00
CA PRO A 192 -7.02 13.01 -39.05
C PRO A 192 -5.94 12.13 -38.41
N SER A 193 -5.01 11.63 -39.23
CA SER A 193 -3.91 10.75 -38.80
C SER A 193 -3.04 11.37 -37.69
N ASN A 194 -3.21 12.66 -37.41
CA ASN A 194 -2.49 13.43 -36.39
C ASN A 194 -3.38 14.05 -35.30
N GLN A 195 -4.69 13.76 -35.24
CA GLN A 195 -5.60 14.48 -34.33
C GLN A 195 -6.81 13.66 -33.83
N LEU A 196 -6.64 12.34 -33.64
CA LEU A 196 -7.35 11.73 -32.51
C LEU A 196 -6.87 12.46 -31.26
N CYS A 197 -7.78 12.86 -30.37
CA CYS A 197 -7.45 13.43 -29.08
C CYS A 197 -6.22 12.69 -28.53
N SER A 198 -5.06 13.37 -28.46
CA SER A 198 -3.99 12.91 -27.59
C SER A 198 -4.58 13.12 -26.21
N ALA A 199 -5.35 12.13 -25.74
CA ALA A 199 -5.95 12.14 -24.42
C ALA A 199 -4.87 12.64 -23.48
N CYS A 200 -5.19 13.69 -22.71
CA CYS A 200 -4.24 14.35 -21.85
C CYS A 200 -3.54 13.30 -20.99
N GLN A 201 -2.35 12.87 -21.40
CA GLN A 201 -1.74 11.68 -20.81
C GLN A 201 -1.19 12.12 -19.46
N ILE A 202 -1.69 11.48 -18.41
CA ILE A 202 -1.20 11.68 -17.06
C ILE A 202 0.10 10.88 -16.96
N PRO A 203 1.25 11.50 -16.66
CA PRO A 203 2.47 10.76 -16.43
C PRO A 203 2.27 9.76 -15.29
N ASN A 204 2.83 8.56 -15.44
CA ASN A 204 2.86 7.56 -14.37
C ASN A 204 4.32 7.17 -14.15
N LEU A 205 4.89 7.60 -13.03
CA LEU A 205 6.30 7.34 -12.73
C LEU A 205 6.51 5.98 -12.03
N GLY A 206 5.43 5.29 -11.67
CA GLY A 206 5.43 4.07 -10.88
C GLY A 206 5.75 4.30 -9.40
N ASP A 207 6.11 3.23 -8.71
CA ASP A 207 6.46 3.25 -7.29
C ASP A 207 7.82 3.90 -7.01
N THR A 208 8.07 4.13 -5.73
CA THR A 208 9.36 4.59 -5.18
C THR A 208 10.54 3.81 -5.77
N LYS A 209 11.59 4.53 -6.14
CA LYS A 209 12.86 3.95 -6.60
C LYS A 209 13.91 4.06 -5.50
N SER A 210 14.87 3.13 -5.48
CA SER A 210 16.00 3.17 -4.53
C SER A 210 17.31 3.32 -5.28
N LEU A 211 18.19 4.16 -4.76
CA LEU A 211 19.58 4.25 -5.18
C LEU A 211 20.46 3.17 -4.52
N CYS A 212 19.98 2.46 -3.49
CA CYS A 212 20.81 1.48 -2.80
C CYS A 212 21.18 0.34 -3.74
N GLY A 213 22.49 0.11 -3.88
CA GLY A 213 23.05 -0.86 -4.80
C GLY A 213 23.30 -0.34 -6.22
N ALA A 214 23.02 0.94 -6.49
CA ALA A 214 23.16 1.58 -7.79
C ALA A 214 23.77 2.99 -7.68
N SER A 215 24.29 3.52 -8.79
CA SER A 215 24.76 4.91 -8.87
C SER A 215 23.69 5.87 -9.42
N SER A 216 22.67 5.34 -10.08
CA SER A 216 21.55 6.11 -10.63
C SER A 216 20.34 5.23 -10.89
N VAL A 217 19.17 5.85 -11.01
CA VAL A 217 17.91 5.20 -11.42
C VAL A 217 17.26 5.95 -12.57
N LEU A 218 16.66 5.20 -13.51
CA LEU A 218 15.89 5.78 -14.60
C LEU A 218 14.43 5.97 -14.17
N ILE A 219 13.92 7.19 -14.33
CA ILE A 219 12.53 7.54 -14.15
C ILE A 219 11.92 7.75 -15.54
N ASN A 220 10.85 7.01 -15.87
CA ASN A 220 10.14 7.12 -17.13
C ASN A 220 8.74 7.70 -16.87
N THR A 221 8.34 8.71 -17.64
CA THR A 221 6.98 9.28 -17.54
C THR A 221 5.88 8.34 -18.04
N ASN A 222 6.23 7.35 -18.87
CA ASN A 222 5.33 6.53 -19.66
C ASN A 222 4.42 7.34 -20.59
N VAL A 223 4.88 8.54 -20.98
CA VAL A 223 4.19 9.47 -21.88
C VAL A 223 5.00 9.59 -23.17
N SER A 224 4.36 9.40 -24.32
CA SER A 224 5.00 9.61 -25.63
C SER A 224 5.54 11.05 -25.75
N PRO A 225 6.79 11.27 -26.18
CA PRO A 225 7.39 12.62 -26.25
C PRO A 225 6.92 13.45 -27.45
N ILE A 226 6.18 12.85 -28.39
CA ILE A 226 5.77 13.53 -29.64
C ILE A 226 4.80 14.67 -29.32
N ASN A 227 5.15 15.89 -29.75
CA ASN A 227 4.37 17.12 -29.52
C ASN A 227 4.10 17.43 -28.04
N ARG A 228 5.03 17.05 -27.14
CA ARG A 228 4.94 17.31 -25.70
C ARG A 228 6.22 17.94 -25.17
N THR A 229 6.08 18.68 -24.08
CA THR A 229 7.22 19.20 -23.32
C THR A 229 7.22 18.66 -21.90
N PHE A 230 8.40 18.51 -21.32
CA PHE A 230 8.60 18.04 -19.96
C PHE A 230 9.45 19.03 -19.19
N ALA A 231 9.11 19.24 -17.93
CA ALA A 231 9.93 19.97 -16.97
C ALA A 231 10.04 19.16 -15.69
N TRP A 232 11.26 18.84 -15.28
CA TRP A 232 11.54 18.04 -14.09
C TRP A 232 11.92 18.90 -12.90
N TYR A 233 11.45 18.51 -11.73
CA TYR A 233 11.72 19.16 -10.46
C TYR A 233 12.23 18.14 -9.45
N ARG A 234 13.14 18.55 -8.58
CA ARG A 234 13.46 17.82 -7.34
C ARG A 234 13.05 18.67 -6.15
N GLY A 235 12.07 18.20 -5.39
CA GLY A 235 11.34 19.04 -4.43
C GLY A 235 10.66 20.20 -5.16
N THR A 236 11.00 21.43 -4.78
CA THR A 236 10.50 22.66 -5.42
C THR A 236 11.45 23.23 -6.49
N THR A 237 12.64 22.66 -6.65
CA THR A 237 13.69 23.19 -7.53
C THR A 237 13.58 22.60 -8.93
N LEU A 238 13.49 23.46 -9.95
CA LEU A 238 13.53 23.07 -11.36
C LEU A 238 14.92 22.52 -11.73
N LEU A 239 14.97 21.36 -12.36
CA LEU A 239 16.19 20.77 -12.93
C LEU A 239 16.40 21.34 -14.34
N THR A 240 17.14 22.44 -14.45
CA THR A 240 17.36 23.14 -15.73
C THR A 240 18.04 22.23 -16.76
N GLY A 241 17.47 22.17 -17.97
CA GLY A 241 17.98 21.35 -19.08
C GLY A 241 17.36 19.96 -19.18
N GLU A 242 16.66 19.49 -18.15
CA GLU A 242 15.97 18.20 -18.15
C GLU A 242 14.58 18.32 -18.82
N THR A 243 14.53 18.09 -20.14
CA THR A 243 13.30 18.21 -20.96
C THR A 243 12.86 16.90 -21.62
N SER A 244 13.51 15.78 -21.29
CA SER A 244 13.20 14.46 -21.84
C SER A 244 12.04 13.79 -21.10
N ALA A 245 11.33 12.89 -21.78
CA ALA A 245 10.31 12.01 -21.18
C ALA A 245 10.90 11.02 -20.16
N ASN A 246 12.22 10.87 -20.13
CA ASN A 246 12.96 10.07 -19.16
C ASN A 246 13.96 10.95 -18.41
N LEU A 247 14.16 10.68 -17.12
CA LEU A 247 15.14 11.35 -16.27
C LEU A 247 16.03 10.31 -15.57
N THR A 248 17.34 10.53 -15.60
CA THR A 248 18.30 9.72 -14.82
C THR A 248 18.58 10.42 -13.49
N ALA A 249 18.03 9.90 -12.40
CA ALA A 249 18.22 10.44 -11.06
C ALA A 249 19.45 9.83 -10.38
N THR A 250 20.33 10.69 -9.85
CA THR A 250 21.57 10.32 -9.14
C THR A 250 21.57 10.72 -7.66
N GLN A 251 20.51 11.39 -7.20
CA GLN A 251 20.38 11.89 -5.84
C GLN A 251 19.00 11.54 -5.31
N ALA A 252 18.90 11.29 -4.00
CA ALA A 252 17.62 11.06 -3.36
C ALA A 252 16.76 12.33 -3.35
N GLY A 253 15.45 12.14 -3.30
CA GLY A 253 14.47 13.22 -3.21
C GLY A 253 13.16 12.90 -3.90
N VAL A 254 12.20 13.82 -3.77
CA VAL A 254 10.93 13.74 -4.48
C VAL A 254 11.12 14.34 -5.87
N TYR A 255 10.93 13.53 -6.90
CA TYR A 255 11.00 13.96 -8.29
C TYR A 255 9.60 14.18 -8.83
N LYS A 256 9.36 15.35 -9.39
CA LYS A 256 8.09 15.73 -10.02
C LYS A 256 8.32 16.09 -11.48
N VAL A 257 7.50 15.55 -12.35
CA VAL A 257 7.43 15.96 -13.76
C VAL A 257 6.20 16.82 -13.99
N VAL A 258 6.35 17.84 -14.82
CA VAL A 258 5.25 18.58 -15.46
C VAL A 258 5.31 18.24 -16.94
N ALA A 259 4.24 17.62 -17.47
CA ALA A 259 4.12 17.28 -18.87
C ALA A 259 3.02 18.14 -19.51
N ASP A 260 3.36 18.87 -20.57
CA ASP A 260 2.43 19.69 -21.33
C ASP A 260 2.16 19.05 -22.70
N SER A 261 0.88 18.76 -22.97
CA SER A 261 0.37 18.28 -24.25
C SER A 261 -0.46 19.37 -24.91
N ALA A 262 0.20 20.36 -25.53
CA ALA A 262 -0.44 21.45 -26.26
C ALA A 262 -1.52 22.21 -25.44
N GLY A 263 -1.22 22.52 -24.18
CA GLY A 263 -2.10 23.26 -23.27
C GLY A 263 -2.78 22.39 -22.21
N CYS A 264 -2.68 21.06 -22.31
CA CYS A 264 -3.10 20.16 -21.24
C CYS A 264 -1.92 19.76 -20.35
N ILE A 265 -1.85 20.37 -19.16
CA ILE A 265 -0.74 20.23 -18.22
C ILE A 265 -1.10 19.19 -17.15
N ASN A 266 -0.34 18.10 -17.09
CA ASN A 266 -0.42 17.11 -16.03
C ASN A 266 0.89 17.05 -15.25
N THR A 267 0.79 16.58 -14.01
CA THR A 267 1.96 16.36 -13.17
C THR A 267 1.91 14.99 -12.52
N ALA A 268 3.07 14.41 -12.30
CA ALA A 268 3.23 13.22 -11.47
C ALA A 268 4.49 13.34 -10.63
N GLN A 269 4.54 12.63 -9.52
CA GLN A 269 5.69 12.61 -8.63
C GLN A 269 5.97 11.20 -8.11
N LEU A 270 7.23 10.92 -7.82
CA LEU A 270 7.68 9.75 -7.06
C LEU A 270 8.81 10.13 -6.12
N THR A 271 9.15 9.22 -5.22
CA THR A 271 10.31 9.36 -4.34
C THR A 271 11.46 8.48 -4.84
N VAL A 272 12.65 9.06 -4.92
CA VAL A 272 13.91 8.32 -5.01
C VAL A 272 14.51 8.28 -3.61
N SER A 273 14.57 7.10 -3.01
CA SER A 273 15.15 6.86 -1.70
C SER A 273 16.64 6.53 -1.80
N SER A 274 17.40 6.91 -0.78
CA SER A 274 18.75 6.41 -0.52
C SER A 274 18.86 5.83 0.90
N VAL A 275 17.76 5.28 1.41
CA VAL A 275 17.68 4.66 2.73
C VAL A 275 17.91 3.17 2.57
N LEU A 276 18.94 2.67 3.25
CA LEU A 276 19.22 1.26 3.41
C LEU A 276 18.62 0.81 4.74
N GLU A 277 17.70 -0.14 4.72
CA GLU A 277 17.06 -0.69 5.92
C GLU A 277 17.67 -2.05 6.23
N ILE A 278 18.02 -2.26 7.51
CA ILE A 278 18.51 -3.50 8.09
C ILE A 278 17.87 -3.66 9.47
N GLU A 279 17.67 -4.91 9.91
CA GLU A 279 17.06 -5.21 11.21
C GLU A 279 17.51 -6.61 11.67
N LEU A 280 18.26 -6.67 12.77
CA LEU A 280 18.72 -7.89 13.42
C LEU A 280 17.67 -8.46 14.38
N GLY A 281 16.66 -7.67 14.75
CA GLY A 281 15.61 -8.05 15.67
C GLY A 281 15.93 -7.72 17.12
N ASN A 282 15.08 -8.22 18.02
CA ASN A 282 15.20 -7.97 19.46
C ASN A 282 16.32 -8.80 20.10
N ASN A 283 16.79 -8.34 21.26
CA ASN A 283 17.64 -9.13 22.14
C ASN A 283 17.02 -10.51 22.44
N PHE A 284 17.88 -11.53 22.54
CA PHE A 284 17.45 -12.92 22.68
C PHE A 284 18.32 -13.67 23.68
N GLU A 285 17.81 -14.80 24.17
CA GLU A 285 18.51 -15.69 25.10
C GLU A 285 18.83 -17.02 24.42
N LEU A 286 20.09 -17.44 24.51
CA LEU A 286 20.58 -18.74 24.12
C LEU A 286 20.36 -19.71 25.28
N CYS A 287 19.47 -20.68 25.08
CA CYS A 287 19.29 -21.83 25.98
C CYS A 287 18.40 -22.88 25.31
N SER A 288 17.35 -22.42 24.65
CA SER A 288 16.52 -23.21 23.73
C SER A 288 15.88 -22.25 22.70
N PRO A 289 16.48 -22.06 21.50
CA PRO A 289 17.61 -22.83 20.95
C PRO A 289 18.98 -22.40 21.50
N SER A 290 19.98 -23.28 21.38
CA SER A 290 21.39 -23.00 21.68
C SER A 290 22.15 -22.36 20.52
N LEU A 291 21.47 -22.15 19.39
CA LEU A 291 21.98 -21.53 18.18
C LEU A 291 20.89 -20.65 17.60
N VAL A 292 21.24 -19.41 17.28
CA VAL A 292 20.35 -18.47 16.58
C VAL A 292 21.10 -17.92 15.37
N THR A 293 20.50 -18.04 14.20
CA THR A 293 21.03 -17.40 12.99
C THR A 293 20.54 -15.95 12.92
N LEU A 294 21.47 -15.00 12.93
CA LEU A 294 21.17 -13.59 12.70
C LEU A 294 21.25 -13.29 11.22
N HIS A 295 20.26 -12.56 10.70
CA HIS A 295 20.21 -12.12 9.31
C HIS A 295 20.17 -10.59 9.27
N ALA A 296 21.06 -9.97 8.49
CA ALA A 296 21.09 -8.51 8.36
C ALA A 296 19.87 -7.93 7.61
N GLY A 297 19.13 -8.74 6.85
CA GLY A 297 17.86 -8.36 6.26
C GLY A 297 17.95 -7.42 5.04
N SER A 298 18.92 -7.62 4.14
CA SER A 298 19.13 -6.73 2.98
C SER A 298 19.03 -7.40 1.61
N ALA A 299 18.52 -8.63 1.53
CA ALA A 299 18.52 -9.47 0.33
C ALA A 299 17.89 -8.82 -0.93
N SER A 300 17.03 -7.81 -0.77
CA SER A 300 16.42 -7.06 -1.89
C SER A 300 17.31 -5.97 -2.49
N VAL A 301 18.48 -5.68 -1.90
CA VAL A 301 19.39 -4.63 -2.35
C VAL A 301 20.59 -5.27 -3.08
N PRO A 302 20.91 -4.86 -4.32
CA PRO A 302 22.06 -5.39 -5.04
C PRO A 302 23.38 -4.78 -4.54
N ASN A 303 24.51 -5.45 -4.79
CA ASN A 303 25.87 -4.93 -4.50
C ASN A 303 26.09 -4.51 -3.03
N VAL A 304 25.53 -5.27 -2.09
CA VAL A 304 25.67 -5.02 -0.65
C VAL A 304 26.95 -5.68 -0.12
N SER A 305 27.54 -5.10 0.92
CA SER A 305 28.65 -5.69 1.68
C SER A 305 28.37 -5.64 3.17
N PHE A 306 28.77 -6.70 3.88
CA PHE A 306 28.55 -6.89 5.32
C PHE A 306 29.89 -6.96 6.05
N VAL A 307 29.95 -6.36 7.22
CA VAL A 307 31.07 -6.50 8.16
C VAL A 307 30.50 -6.68 9.56
N TRP A 308 30.60 -7.89 10.09
CA TRP A 308 30.22 -8.22 11.46
C TRP A 308 31.34 -7.87 12.43
N ASN A 309 31.01 -7.59 13.70
CA ASN A 309 32.02 -7.42 14.76
C ASN A 309 32.80 -8.72 15.05
N THR A 310 32.32 -9.88 14.57
CA THR A 310 33.05 -11.16 14.56
C THR A 310 34.12 -11.24 13.47
N GLY A 311 34.13 -10.30 12.50
CA GLY A 311 35.00 -10.30 11.33
C GLY A 311 34.42 -11.00 10.11
N GLU A 312 33.24 -11.63 10.23
CA GLU A 312 32.55 -12.28 9.13
C GLU A 312 31.96 -11.27 8.13
N THR A 313 31.77 -11.72 6.88
CA THR A 313 31.29 -10.87 5.76
C THR A 313 30.06 -11.45 5.04
N ASN A 314 29.49 -12.53 5.55
CA ASN A 314 28.25 -13.12 5.04
C ASN A 314 27.03 -12.29 5.47
N GLU A 315 25.92 -12.41 4.74
CA GLU A 315 24.64 -11.75 5.11
C GLU A 315 24.09 -12.22 6.46
N SER A 316 24.42 -13.46 6.84
CA SER A 316 24.01 -14.08 8.09
C SER A 316 25.16 -14.75 8.82
N ILE A 317 25.04 -14.82 10.14
CA ILE A 317 25.97 -15.53 11.04
C ILE A 317 25.19 -16.39 12.02
N ASP A 318 25.80 -17.49 12.48
CA ASP A 318 25.25 -18.32 13.55
C ASP A 318 25.84 -17.90 14.89
N VAL A 319 24.96 -17.57 15.84
CA VAL A 319 25.31 -17.13 17.19
C VAL A 319 25.09 -18.27 18.18
N ILE A 320 26.16 -18.67 18.87
CA ILE A 320 26.18 -19.76 19.86
C ILE A 320 26.68 -19.33 21.24
N SER A 321 27.08 -18.06 21.39
CA SER A 321 27.62 -17.52 22.64
C SER A 321 26.93 -16.20 23.00
N ALA A 322 26.87 -15.89 24.29
CA ALA A 322 26.39 -14.58 24.73
C ALA A 322 27.36 -13.46 24.28
N GLY A 323 26.81 -12.28 23.99
CA GLY A 323 27.57 -11.12 23.54
C GLY A 323 26.73 -10.09 22.79
N GLU A 324 27.33 -8.93 22.51
CA GLU A 324 26.77 -7.96 21.57
C GLU A 324 27.21 -8.34 20.14
N TYR A 325 26.25 -8.46 19.23
CA TYR A 325 26.48 -8.71 17.82
C TYR A 325 26.05 -7.48 17.03
N SER A 326 26.91 -7.00 16.14
CA SER A 326 26.64 -5.84 15.29
C SER A 326 27.07 -6.10 13.86
N VAL A 327 26.25 -5.68 12.90
CA VAL A 327 26.58 -5.72 11.48
C VAL A 327 26.62 -4.30 10.92
N SER A 328 27.70 -3.99 10.19
CA SER A 328 27.80 -2.79 9.36
C SER A 328 27.50 -3.17 7.92
N VAL A 329 26.50 -2.54 7.32
CA VAL A 329 26.03 -2.84 5.97
C VAL A 329 26.19 -1.62 5.07
N SER A 330 26.88 -1.79 3.95
CA SER A 330 27.14 -0.72 2.98
C SER A 330 26.69 -1.14 1.58
N ALA A 331 26.11 -0.20 0.83
CA ALA A 331 25.76 -0.36 -0.58
C ALA A 331 26.03 0.94 -1.35
N PRO A 332 26.45 0.89 -2.63
CA PRO A 332 26.55 2.08 -3.46
C PRO A 332 25.25 2.89 -3.46
N GLY A 333 25.35 4.22 -3.50
CA GLY A 333 24.19 5.11 -3.55
C GLY A 333 23.46 5.33 -2.22
N CYS A 334 23.88 4.66 -1.14
CA CYS A 334 23.30 4.80 0.20
C CYS A 334 24.38 4.94 1.29
N PRO A 335 24.09 5.66 2.40
CA PRO A 335 24.95 5.67 3.57
C PRO A 335 25.08 4.27 4.19
N THR A 336 26.24 3.99 4.79
CA THR A 336 26.41 2.79 5.62
C THR A 336 25.51 2.85 6.84
N VAL A 337 24.87 1.73 7.16
CA VAL A 337 24.02 1.56 8.34
C VAL A 337 24.58 0.48 9.25
N ILE A 338 24.28 0.60 10.55
CA ILE A 338 24.73 -0.34 11.58
C ILE A 338 23.53 -0.70 12.43
N ASP A 339 23.37 -1.99 12.71
CA ASP A 339 22.39 -2.48 13.67
C ASP A 339 23.03 -3.46 14.66
N LYS A 340 22.41 -3.61 15.83
CA LYS A 340 22.96 -4.32 16.98
C LYS A 340 21.90 -5.09 17.75
N VAL A 341 22.29 -6.27 18.21
CA VAL A 341 21.47 -7.11 19.10
C VAL A 341 22.34 -7.69 20.21
N THR A 342 21.75 -7.90 21.39
CA THR A 342 22.41 -8.60 22.50
C THR A 342 21.88 -10.02 22.64
N ALA A 343 22.79 -10.98 22.65
CA ALA A 343 22.53 -12.36 23.03
C ALA A 343 22.91 -12.54 24.52
N THR A 344 21.96 -12.97 25.34
CA THR A 344 22.25 -13.50 26.69
C THR A 344 22.30 -15.02 26.65
N SER A 345 22.93 -15.66 27.62
CA SER A 345 22.98 -17.13 27.71
C SER A 345 23.07 -17.55 29.16
N SER A 346 22.29 -18.55 29.57
CA SER A 346 22.51 -19.31 30.80
C SER A 346 23.28 -20.62 30.55
N LEU A 347 23.63 -20.91 29.29
CA LEU A 347 24.57 -21.97 28.95
C LEU A 347 25.99 -21.56 29.34
N LEU A 348 26.83 -22.56 29.60
CA LEU A 348 28.26 -22.37 29.88
C LEU A 348 28.93 -21.54 28.78
N ASN A 349 29.67 -20.52 29.18
CA ASN A 349 30.48 -19.72 28.28
C ASN A 349 31.67 -20.55 27.77
N VAL A 350 31.69 -20.87 26.49
CA VAL A 350 32.75 -21.68 25.87
C VAL A 350 33.48 -20.91 24.76
N SER A 351 34.75 -21.25 24.55
CA SER A 351 35.54 -20.80 23.41
C SER A 351 36.23 -21.98 22.74
N GLY A 352 36.53 -21.86 21.45
CA GLY A 352 37.23 -22.89 20.69
C GLY A 352 37.98 -22.37 19.48
N ASP A 353 39.01 -23.11 19.08
CA ASP A 353 39.80 -22.81 17.88
C ASP A 353 39.02 -23.06 16.58
N GLN A 354 39.24 -22.21 15.57
CA GLN A 354 39.00 -22.55 14.16
C GLN A 354 40.31 -22.98 13.52
N LEU A 355 40.36 -24.23 13.02
CA LEU A 355 41.54 -24.78 12.35
C LEU A 355 41.35 -24.79 10.83
N ALA A 356 42.39 -24.44 10.07
CA ALA A 356 42.38 -24.46 8.61
C ALA A 356 42.56 -25.88 8.00
N SER A 357 43.01 -26.84 8.79
CA SER A 357 43.15 -28.26 8.42
C SER A 357 43.04 -29.15 9.66
N ALA A 358 43.01 -30.46 9.46
CA ALA A 358 43.03 -31.43 10.56
C ALA A 358 44.18 -31.15 11.55
N GLY A 359 43.90 -31.24 12.84
CA GLY A 359 44.83 -30.84 13.89
C GLY A 359 44.25 -30.97 15.30
N VAL A 360 44.95 -30.41 16.28
CA VAL A 360 44.50 -30.33 17.68
C VAL A 360 43.76 -29.02 17.85
N ALA A 361 42.48 -29.08 18.18
CA ALA A 361 41.69 -27.90 18.54
C ALA A 361 41.77 -27.69 20.04
N ASN A 362 41.88 -26.45 20.52
CA ASN A 362 41.72 -26.14 21.94
C ASN A 362 40.32 -25.58 22.14
N ILE A 363 39.55 -26.23 23.01
CA ILE A 363 38.23 -25.77 23.45
C ILE A 363 38.25 -25.63 24.97
N SER A 364 37.58 -24.61 25.49
CA SER A 364 37.63 -24.25 26.91
C SER A 364 36.29 -23.74 27.41
N VAL A 365 35.99 -23.99 28.69
CA VAL A 365 34.91 -23.32 29.43
C VAL A 365 35.49 -22.09 30.14
N ASN A 366 34.99 -20.91 29.82
CA ASN A 366 35.45 -19.63 30.37
C ASN A 366 34.83 -19.31 31.74
N GLU A 367 34.67 -20.33 32.57
CA GLU A 367 34.04 -20.26 33.89
C GLU A 367 34.84 -21.10 34.91
N THR A 368 34.62 -20.85 36.20
CA THR A 368 35.24 -21.64 37.27
C THR A 368 34.37 -22.84 37.63
N GLY A 369 34.93 -24.05 37.57
CA GLY A 369 34.18 -25.27 37.91
C GLY A 369 34.90 -26.53 37.49
N THR A 370 34.20 -27.66 37.60
CA THR A 370 34.62 -28.93 37.03
C THR A 370 33.66 -29.26 35.89
N PHE A 371 34.17 -29.41 34.68
CA PHE A 371 33.34 -29.63 33.50
C PHE A 371 33.59 -31.00 32.90
N LYS A 372 32.57 -31.59 32.29
CA LYS A 372 32.63 -32.87 31.58
C LYS A 372 32.28 -32.67 30.11
N TRP A 373 33.14 -33.15 29.23
CA TRP A 373 32.99 -33.03 27.78
C TRP A 373 32.51 -34.35 27.16
N TYR A 374 31.58 -34.29 26.21
CA TYR A 374 30.90 -35.43 25.58
C TYR A 374 30.86 -35.32 24.06
N ASP A 375 30.67 -36.46 23.39
CA ASP A 375 30.49 -36.58 21.93
C ASP A 375 29.03 -36.39 21.46
N ALA A 376 28.05 -36.38 22.36
CA ALA A 376 26.63 -36.20 22.04
C ALA A 376 25.87 -35.47 23.16
N VAL A 377 24.81 -34.75 22.79
CA VAL A 377 23.96 -33.95 23.70
C VAL A 377 23.13 -34.80 24.67
N THR A 378 22.85 -36.07 24.32
CA THR A 378 22.09 -36.99 25.19
C THR A 378 22.74 -38.37 25.13
N ALA A 379 22.99 -38.98 26.28
CA ALA A 379 23.64 -40.30 26.40
C ALA A 379 24.99 -40.40 25.66
N GLY A 380 25.74 -39.30 25.57
CA GLY A 380 27.08 -39.28 24.97
C GLY A 380 28.14 -39.99 25.82
N THR A 381 29.24 -40.36 25.17
CA THR A 381 30.43 -40.89 25.83
C THR A 381 31.22 -39.73 26.45
N LEU A 382 31.62 -39.88 27.72
CA LEU A 382 32.52 -38.92 28.36
C LEU A 382 33.90 -38.95 27.69
N LEU A 383 34.31 -37.82 27.13
CA LEU A 383 35.58 -37.63 26.42
C LEU A 383 36.67 -37.04 27.32
N HIS A 384 36.31 -36.05 28.15
CA HIS A 384 37.28 -35.32 28.99
C HIS A 384 36.63 -34.75 30.26
N THR A 385 37.44 -34.50 31.29
CA THR A 385 37.03 -33.76 32.50
C THR A 385 38.06 -32.69 32.82
N GLY A 386 37.61 -31.44 32.86
CA GLY A 386 38.46 -30.26 33.02
C GLY A 386 37.91 -29.06 32.28
N THR A 387 38.46 -27.87 32.62
CA THR A 387 38.11 -26.60 31.98
C THR A 387 38.55 -26.55 30.51
N ASP A 388 39.77 -26.99 30.23
CA ASP A 388 40.36 -27.01 28.88
C ASP A 388 40.38 -28.43 28.32
N TYR A 389 39.98 -28.59 27.05
CA TYR A 389 40.04 -29.86 26.32
C TYR A 389 40.72 -29.65 24.96
N SER A 390 41.69 -30.51 24.62
CA SER A 390 42.45 -30.44 23.36
C SER A 390 42.24 -31.67 22.45
N PRO A 391 41.04 -31.85 21.84
CA PRO A 391 40.79 -32.98 20.93
C PRO A 391 41.53 -32.85 19.59
N THR A 392 41.93 -34.00 19.04
CA THR A 392 42.35 -34.08 17.63
C THR A 392 41.13 -34.23 16.73
N VAL A 393 40.97 -33.33 15.77
CA VAL A 393 39.83 -33.29 14.83
C VAL A 393 40.31 -33.43 13.38
N THR A 394 39.58 -34.21 12.58
CA THR A 394 39.87 -34.42 11.14
C THR A 394 38.88 -33.72 10.21
N ALA A 395 37.76 -33.25 10.77
CA ALA A 395 36.72 -32.45 10.12
C ALA A 395 36.00 -31.61 11.20
N THR A 396 35.05 -30.76 10.80
CA THR A 396 34.18 -30.03 11.74
C THR A 396 33.43 -31.02 12.63
N GLN A 397 33.61 -30.90 13.94
CA GLN A 397 33.05 -31.80 14.94
C GLN A 397 32.41 -30.98 16.06
N LEU A 398 31.25 -31.43 16.55
CA LEU A 398 30.59 -30.86 17.72
C LEU A 398 31.02 -31.60 18.99
N PHE A 399 31.26 -30.83 20.04
CA PHE A 399 31.52 -31.31 21.40
C PHE A 399 30.51 -30.66 22.34
N TYR A 400 30.08 -31.40 23.36
CA TYR A 400 29.10 -30.95 24.34
C TYR A 400 29.75 -30.89 25.71
N VAL A 401 29.45 -29.87 26.50
CA VAL A 401 30.00 -29.72 27.84
C VAL A 401 28.89 -29.48 28.85
N GLU A 402 29.00 -30.11 30.01
CA GLU A 402 28.13 -29.88 31.16
C GLU A 402 28.97 -29.51 32.38
N ASP A 403 28.41 -28.71 33.29
CA ASP A 403 28.95 -28.56 34.63
C ASP A 403 28.75 -29.90 35.36
N ALA A 404 29.85 -30.53 35.75
CA ALA A 404 29.85 -31.81 36.44
C ALA A 404 29.07 -31.78 37.76
N ASN A 405 28.82 -30.58 38.30
CA ASN A 405 28.08 -30.33 39.53
C ASN A 405 26.70 -29.70 39.28
N GLY A 406 26.33 -29.35 38.05
CA GLY A 406 25.01 -28.78 37.74
C GLY A 406 23.90 -29.74 38.14
N ILE A 407 23.01 -29.34 39.05
CA ILE A 407 21.88 -30.16 39.51
C ILE A 407 20.62 -29.34 39.29
N THR A 408 19.65 -29.92 38.60
CA THR A 408 18.25 -29.47 38.59
C THR A 408 17.44 -30.53 39.31
N ASP A 409 16.84 -30.18 40.45
CA ASP A 409 16.09 -31.12 41.27
C ASP A 409 15.02 -30.39 42.09
N ILE A 410 14.13 -31.17 42.69
CA ILE A 410 12.92 -30.74 43.38
C ILE A 410 13.14 -30.89 44.90
N ILE A 411 13.02 -29.79 45.65
CA ILE A 411 13.14 -29.84 47.12
C ILE A 411 11.85 -29.46 47.84
N GLY A 412 11.36 -30.37 48.67
CA GLY A 412 10.15 -30.16 49.45
C GLY A 412 9.18 -31.32 49.25
N ASN A 413 7.93 -31.09 49.63
CA ASN A 413 6.88 -32.03 49.31
C ASN A 413 6.52 -31.93 47.82
N THR A 414 6.35 -33.05 47.14
CA THR A 414 6.07 -33.08 45.69
C THR A 414 4.61 -33.34 45.36
N SER A 415 3.78 -33.68 46.36
CA SER A 415 2.36 -33.96 46.13
C SER A 415 1.49 -33.60 47.33
N LYS A 416 0.30 -33.05 47.03
CA LYS A 416 -0.71 -32.70 48.04
C LYS A 416 -1.25 -33.95 48.74
N SER A 417 -1.06 -34.05 50.05
CA SER A 417 -1.63 -35.16 50.82
C SER A 417 -3.14 -35.04 51.06
N SER A 418 -3.73 -36.14 51.52
CA SER A 418 -5.12 -36.21 51.96
C SER A 418 -5.34 -35.72 53.40
N ASP A 419 -4.29 -35.61 54.22
CA ASP A 419 -4.36 -35.10 55.60
C ASP A 419 -3.81 -33.66 55.62
N GLY A 420 -4.71 -32.68 55.64
CA GLY A 420 -4.37 -31.27 55.55
C GLY A 420 -5.62 -30.40 55.50
N TYR A 421 -5.44 -29.08 55.43
CA TYR A 421 -6.56 -28.14 55.37
C TYR A 421 -6.15 -26.79 54.77
N TYR A 422 -7.10 -26.07 54.17
CA TYR A 422 -6.87 -24.69 53.72
C TYR A 422 -6.68 -23.73 54.90
N ASN A 423 -5.66 -22.88 54.87
CA ASN A 423 -5.35 -21.95 55.95
C ASN A 423 -5.04 -20.54 55.40
N ALA A 424 -5.50 -19.51 56.12
CA ALA A 424 -5.35 -18.09 55.75
C ALA A 424 -4.11 -17.41 56.35
N ASP A 425 -3.43 -18.07 57.28
CA ASP A 425 -2.24 -17.55 57.96
C ASP A 425 -1.06 -17.53 56.98
N ASN A 426 -0.85 -16.36 56.41
CA ASN A 426 0.20 -16.07 55.44
C ASN A 426 1.51 -15.59 56.10
N THR A 427 1.59 -15.61 57.44
CA THR A 427 2.77 -15.17 58.22
C THR A 427 3.79 -16.28 58.46
N ILE A 428 3.47 -17.48 57.99
CA ILE A 428 4.27 -18.69 58.21
C ILE A 428 5.51 -18.67 57.35
N ARG A 429 6.62 -19.11 57.94
CA ARG A 429 7.94 -19.03 57.34
C ARG A 429 8.56 -20.41 57.17
N TYR A 430 9.25 -20.56 56.05
CA TYR A 430 10.09 -21.70 55.73
C TYR A 430 11.54 -21.26 55.71
N TYR A 431 12.32 -21.75 56.67
CA TYR A 431 13.73 -21.45 56.74
C TYR A 431 14.54 -22.48 55.97
N PHE A 432 15.50 -21.98 55.20
CA PHE A 432 16.39 -22.80 54.40
C PHE A 432 17.81 -22.23 54.36
N ASN A 433 18.78 -23.13 54.17
CA ASN A 433 20.18 -22.78 53.93
C ASN A 433 20.55 -23.14 52.50
N VAL A 434 21.31 -22.27 51.85
CA VAL A 434 21.84 -22.45 50.50
C VAL A 434 23.33 -22.71 50.60
N LYS A 435 23.77 -23.91 50.21
CA LYS A 435 25.17 -24.37 50.28
C LYS A 435 25.94 -24.12 48.98
N ARG A 436 25.21 -24.00 47.88
CA ARG A 436 25.70 -23.58 46.57
C ARG A 436 24.70 -22.60 45.95
N THR A 437 25.19 -21.51 45.35
CA THR A 437 24.32 -20.56 44.62
C THR A 437 23.41 -21.33 43.67
N LEU A 438 22.13 -21.02 43.71
CA LEU A 438 21.10 -21.74 42.96
C LEU A 438 20.01 -20.78 42.50
N THR A 439 19.25 -21.20 41.49
CA THR A 439 18.03 -20.51 41.07
C THR A 439 16.82 -21.32 41.52
N ILE A 440 15.90 -20.69 42.25
CA ILE A 440 14.56 -21.24 42.48
C ILE A 440 13.70 -20.81 41.30
N ASN A 441 13.42 -21.76 40.40
CA ASN A 441 12.67 -21.51 39.16
C ASN A 441 11.19 -21.30 39.44
N SER A 442 10.58 -22.13 40.27
CA SER A 442 9.15 -22.06 40.57
C SER A 442 8.80 -22.61 41.94
N ILE A 443 7.58 -22.29 42.39
CA ILE A 443 6.96 -22.82 43.60
C ILE A 443 5.51 -23.18 43.27
N THR A 444 5.08 -24.39 43.60
CA THR A 444 3.69 -24.83 43.42
C THR A 444 2.88 -24.58 44.67
N VAL A 445 1.67 -24.04 44.55
CA VAL A 445 0.72 -23.82 45.67
C VAL A 445 -0.64 -24.41 45.33
N PHE A 446 -1.48 -24.65 46.33
CA PHE A 446 -2.87 -25.07 46.12
C PHE A 446 -3.82 -24.04 46.74
N ALA A 447 -4.57 -23.36 45.89
CA ALA A 447 -5.49 -22.29 46.26
C ALA A 447 -6.93 -22.79 46.49
N GLU A 448 -7.59 -22.37 47.58
CA GLU A 448 -8.99 -22.75 47.86
C GLU A 448 -9.96 -22.13 46.84
N SER A 449 -9.69 -20.90 46.44
CA SER A 449 -10.44 -20.12 45.48
C SER A 449 -9.49 -19.28 44.63
N ALA A 450 -10.00 -18.67 43.56
CA ALA A 450 -9.26 -17.65 42.84
C ALA A 450 -8.81 -16.53 43.81
N GLN A 451 -7.53 -16.21 43.80
CA GLN A 451 -6.91 -15.30 44.76
C GLN A 451 -5.57 -14.78 44.24
N THR A 452 -5.01 -13.78 44.93
CA THR A 452 -3.63 -13.34 44.71
C THR A 452 -2.74 -14.06 45.70
N VAL A 453 -1.70 -14.73 45.20
CA VAL A 453 -0.65 -15.36 45.99
C VAL A 453 0.61 -14.51 45.89
N VAL A 454 1.18 -14.19 47.05
CA VAL A 454 2.44 -13.45 47.18
C VAL A 454 3.47 -14.38 47.81
N ILE A 455 4.68 -14.41 47.26
CA ILE A 455 5.83 -15.19 47.72
C ILE A 455 6.98 -14.23 47.97
N ASN A 456 7.43 -14.10 49.22
CA ASN A 456 8.49 -13.18 49.62
C ASN A 456 9.74 -13.94 50.06
N PHE A 457 10.82 -13.84 49.30
CA PHE A 457 12.13 -14.36 49.68
C PHE A 457 12.87 -13.33 50.52
N ARG A 458 13.32 -13.73 51.71
CA ARG A 458 14.04 -12.86 52.66
C ARG A 458 15.33 -13.51 53.14
N ASN A 459 16.31 -12.68 53.49
CA ASN A 459 17.56 -13.13 54.10
C ASN A 459 17.43 -13.25 55.64
N ALA A 460 18.49 -13.73 56.29
CA ALA A 460 18.55 -13.87 57.76
C ALA A 460 18.42 -12.54 58.52
N ALA A 461 18.71 -11.41 57.88
CA ALA A 461 18.53 -10.07 58.43
C ALA A 461 17.09 -9.52 58.23
N ASN A 462 16.16 -10.35 57.73
CA ASN A 462 14.78 -9.99 57.42
C ASN A 462 14.61 -9.03 56.22
N GLU A 463 15.65 -8.83 55.43
CA GLU A 463 15.60 -8.00 54.23
C GLU A 463 14.94 -8.75 53.07
N LEU A 464 14.11 -8.06 52.30
CA LEU A 464 13.43 -8.64 51.12
C LEU A 464 14.43 -8.76 49.97
N ILE A 465 14.64 -9.98 49.50
CA ILE A 465 15.47 -10.30 48.32
C ILE A 465 14.61 -10.15 47.05
N LYS A 466 13.43 -10.78 47.03
CA LYS A 466 12.46 -10.69 45.93
C LYS A 466 11.05 -10.97 46.44
N SER A 467 10.07 -10.31 45.84
CA SER A 467 8.64 -10.63 46.02
C SER A 467 8.04 -10.98 44.66
N VAL A 468 7.28 -12.07 44.60
CA VAL A 468 6.54 -12.52 43.41
C VAL A 468 5.07 -12.54 43.76
N SER A 469 4.24 -11.88 42.95
CA SER A 469 2.80 -11.80 43.17
C SER A 469 2.08 -12.25 41.90
N GLN A 470 1.21 -13.26 42.03
CA GLN A 470 0.45 -13.82 40.91
C GLN A 470 -1.01 -14.02 41.30
N THR A 471 -1.93 -13.65 40.41
CA THR A 471 -3.34 -14.04 40.55
C THR A 471 -3.50 -15.45 39.98
N VAL A 472 -4.05 -16.35 40.79
CA VAL A 472 -4.14 -17.78 40.49
C VAL A 472 -5.58 -18.27 40.59
N ALA A 473 -5.90 -19.36 39.88
CA ALA A 473 -7.19 -20.03 39.98
C ALA A 473 -7.26 -20.93 41.23
N ALA A 474 -8.44 -21.48 41.53
CA ALA A 474 -8.58 -22.52 42.55
C ALA A 474 -7.87 -23.82 42.10
N GLY A 475 -7.30 -24.57 43.04
CA GLY A 475 -6.55 -25.79 42.77
C GLY A 475 -5.04 -25.58 42.72
N GLU A 476 -4.33 -26.51 42.07
CA GLU A 476 -2.86 -26.53 41.94
C GLU A 476 -2.38 -25.45 40.97
N GLN A 477 -1.38 -24.66 41.37
CA GLN A 477 -0.89 -23.52 40.62
C GLN A 477 0.64 -23.42 40.75
N VAL A 478 1.33 -23.40 39.62
CA VAL A 478 2.80 -23.19 39.57
C VAL A 478 3.08 -21.71 39.41
N ILE A 479 3.86 -21.14 40.33
CA ILE A 479 4.26 -19.72 40.33
C ILE A 479 5.75 -19.64 40.01
N PHE A 480 6.09 -19.05 38.86
CA PHE A 480 7.48 -18.88 38.44
C PHE A 480 8.16 -17.77 39.23
N THR A 481 9.28 -18.08 39.86
CA THR A 481 10.04 -17.16 40.71
C THR A 481 11.32 -16.68 40.07
N ASN A 482 12.04 -17.56 39.33
CA ASN A 482 13.32 -17.29 38.68
C ASN A 482 14.23 -16.39 39.54
N ILE A 483 14.47 -16.80 40.79
CA ILE A 483 15.26 -16.05 41.75
C ILE A 483 16.57 -16.78 41.99
N GLU A 484 17.68 -16.09 41.73
CA GLU A 484 19.00 -16.54 42.15
C GLU A 484 19.18 -16.23 43.65
N ILE A 485 19.59 -17.24 44.42
CA ILE A 485 19.90 -17.11 45.85
C ILE A 485 21.37 -17.50 46.05
N PRO A 486 22.21 -16.59 46.55
CA PRO A 486 23.61 -16.88 46.82
C PRO A 486 23.77 -17.78 48.06
N VAL A 487 24.93 -18.43 48.17
CA VAL A 487 25.33 -19.21 49.36
C VAL A 487 25.10 -18.41 50.64
N GLY A 488 24.40 -19.01 51.60
CA GLY A 488 24.07 -18.35 52.86
C GLY A 488 23.13 -19.17 53.72
N ASN A 489 23.01 -18.79 54.98
CA ASN A 489 22.19 -19.49 55.97
C ASN A 489 21.05 -18.61 56.46
N GLY A 490 19.96 -19.25 56.91
CA GLY A 490 18.83 -18.57 57.54
C GLY A 490 17.97 -17.74 56.59
N TYR A 491 18.00 -18.03 55.30
CA TYR A 491 17.00 -17.51 54.38
C TYR A 491 15.63 -18.03 54.78
N TYR A 492 14.59 -17.26 54.46
CA TYR A 492 13.25 -17.79 54.59
C TYR A 492 12.30 -17.23 53.55
N VAL A 493 11.19 -17.95 53.38
CA VAL A 493 10.08 -17.47 52.57
C VAL A 493 8.82 -17.35 53.41
N ASP A 494 8.11 -16.26 53.21
CA ASP A 494 6.77 -16.01 53.73
C ASP A 494 5.80 -15.72 52.58
N MET A 495 4.49 -15.76 52.88
CA MET A 495 3.45 -15.47 51.89
C MET A 495 2.64 -14.21 52.20
N ILE A 496 3.21 -13.30 52.98
CA ILE A 496 2.54 -12.08 53.44
C ILE A 496 2.10 -11.27 52.22
N GLY A 497 0.81 -10.96 52.16
CA GLY A 497 0.17 -10.29 51.02
C GLY A 497 -0.78 -11.19 50.22
N THR A 498 -0.75 -12.51 50.45
CA THR A 498 -1.72 -13.45 49.88
C THR A 498 -3.14 -13.14 50.39
N THR A 499 -4.12 -13.11 49.49
CA THR A 499 -5.49 -12.61 49.78
C THR A 499 -6.50 -13.69 50.16
N GLY A 500 -6.19 -14.97 49.98
CA GLY A 500 -7.06 -16.10 50.30
C GLY A 500 -6.38 -17.20 51.09
N ARG A 501 -6.95 -18.41 51.04
CA ARG A 501 -6.46 -19.58 51.78
C ARG A 501 -5.69 -20.52 50.87
N LEU A 502 -4.57 -21.01 51.39
CA LEU A 502 -3.71 -21.97 50.72
C LEU A 502 -3.73 -23.30 51.47
N TRP A 503 -3.61 -24.41 50.74
CA TRP A 503 -3.60 -25.73 51.35
C TRP A 503 -2.37 -25.90 52.22
N ARG A 504 -2.59 -26.36 53.46
CA ARG A 504 -1.53 -26.75 54.37
C ARG A 504 -1.52 -28.26 54.57
N ASP A 505 -0.39 -28.87 54.28
CA ASP A 505 -0.20 -30.31 54.39
C ASP A 505 0.18 -30.75 55.80
N LYS A 506 -0.29 -31.93 56.22
CA LYS A 506 0.08 -32.62 57.47
C LYS A 506 0.83 -33.91 57.15
N ILE A 507 2.15 -33.87 57.20
CA ILE A 507 2.99 -35.03 56.87
C ILE A 507 3.94 -35.37 58.01
N ALA A 508 3.85 -36.59 58.53
CA ALA A 508 4.65 -37.05 59.65
C ALA A 508 6.01 -37.69 59.29
N GLY A 509 6.61 -37.43 58.11
CA GLY A 509 7.74 -38.30 57.68
C GLY A 509 8.83 -37.79 56.73
N ALA A 510 8.82 -36.55 56.21
CA ALA A 510 9.81 -36.13 55.21
C ALA A 510 10.53 -34.78 55.49
N PHE A 511 10.29 -34.18 56.66
CA PHE A 511 10.92 -32.92 57.06
C PHE A 511 12.01 -33.17 58.10
N PRO A 512 13.20 -32.55 58.01
CA PRO A 512 13.63 -31.51 57.05
C PRO A 512 13.90 -32.06 55.65
N TYR A 513 13.84 -31.18 54.63
CA TYR A 513 14.17 -31.53 53.24
C TYR A 513 15.59 -31.10 52.91
N SER A 514 16.33 -31.90 52.14
CA SER A 514 17.68 -31.52 51.69
C SER A 514 18.04 -32.13 50.35
N ILE A 515 18.67 -31.33 49.50
CA ILE A 515 19.49 -31.80 48.38
C ILE A 515 20.95 -31.68 48.86
N ALA A 516 21.67 -32.80 48.87
CA ALA A 516 23.04 -32.86 49.37
C ALA A 516 23.91 -31.77 48.72
N ASP A 517 24.66 -31.04 49.54
CA ASP A 517 25.56 -29.95 49.14
C ASP A 517 24.94 -28.76 48.34
N VAL A 518 23.61 -28.69 48.22
CA VAL A 518 22.92 -27.60 47.47
C VAL A 518 22.03 -26.76 48.37
N ILE A 519 21.00 -27.35 49.00
CA ILE A 519 19.99 -26.62 49.78
C ILE A 519 19.37 -27.53 50.85
N ASP A 520 19.04 -26.97 52.01
CA ASP A 520 18.22 -27.62 53.03
C ASP A 520 17.09 -26.72 53.52
N ILE A 521 15.87 -27.26 53.62
CA ILE A 521 14.72 -26.63 54.28
C ILE A 521 14.60 -27.28 55.65
N TYR A 522 14.99 -26.54 56.68
CA TYR A 522 15.28 -27.12 57.99
C TYR A 522 14.32 -26.69 59.10
N GLU A 523 13.61 -25.56 58.96
CA GLU A 523 12.68 -25.09 59.99
C GLU A 523 11.41 -24.44 59.43
N THR A 524 10.32 -24.58 60.18
CA THR A 524 9.06 -23.85 59.96
C THR A 524 8.72 -23.02 61.19
N PHE A 525 8.20 -21.81 60.97
CA PHE A 525 7.77 -20.91 62.04
C PHE A 525 6.31 -20.48 61.85
N PRO A 526 5.49 -20.43 62.92
CA PRO A 526 5.87 -20.64 64.32
C PRO A 526 6.00 -22.12 64.74
N THR A 527 6.77 -22.38 65.81
CA THR A 527 7.19 -23.74 66.24
C THR A 527 6.05 -24.73 66.50
N TRP A 528 4.84 -24.26 66.83
CA TRP A 528 3.67 -25.12 67.03
C TRP A 528 3.24 -25.86 65.75
N ILE A 529 3.60 -25.33 64.57
CA ILE A 529 3.32 -25.95 63.27
C ILE A 529 4.05 -27.30 63.16
N ARG A 530 5.33 -27.30 63.51
CA ARG A 530 6.17 -28.51 63.59
C ARG A 530 5.63 -29.50 64.62
N THR A 531 5.26 -29.04 65.82
CA THR A 531 4.75 -29.90 66.89
C THR A 531 3.45 -30.64 66.51
N ASN A 532 2.63 -30.05 65.63
CA ASN A 532 1.35 -30.64 65.20
C ASN A 532 1.44 -31.39 63.87
N GLY A 533 2.63 -31.50 63.28
CA GLY A 533 2.84 -32.27 62.07
C GLY A 533 2.39 -31.60 60.77
N TYR A 534 2.18 -30.27 60.76
CA TYR A 534 1.82 -29.54 59.55
C TYR A 534 3.07 -28.91 58.94
N TYR A 535 3.36 -29.14 57.66
CA TYR A 535 4.68 -28.82 57.13
C TYR A 535 4.71 -28.06 55.82
N THR A 536 3.69 -27.97 54.97
CA THR A 536 3.86 -27.27 53.68
C THR A 536 2.65 -26.47 53.24
N PHE A 537 2.88 -25.26 52.70
CA PHE A 537 1.90 -24.50 51.90
C PHE A 537 2.11 -24.61 50.40
N TRP A 538 3.24 -25.21 50.04
CA TRP A 538 3.72 -25.31 48.68
C TRP A 538 4.37 -26.65 48.43
N TYR A 539 4.56 -26.93 47.17
CA TYR A 539 5.10 -28.17 46.67
C TYR A 539 6.17 -27.81 45.65
N ALA A 540 7.24 -28.58 45.61
CA ALA A 540 8.28 -28.35 44.64
C ALA A 540 8.02 -29.20 43.39
N VAL A 541 8.33 -28.62 42.23
CA VAL A 541 8.41 -29.24 40.90
C VAL A 541 9.63 -28.69 40.19
#